data_AF-A0AA42YP49-F1
#
_entry.id   AF-A0AA42YP49-F1
#
_cell.length_a   1.000
_cell.length_b   1.000
_cell.length_c   1.000
_cell.angle_alpha   90.00
_cell.angle_beta   90.00
_cell.angle_gamma   90.00
#
_symmetry.space_group_name_H-M   'P 1'
#
loop_
_entity.id
_entity.type
_entity.pdbx_description
1 polymer ?
#
loop_
_entity_poly.entity_id
_entity_poly.type
_entity_poly.pdbx_seq_one_letter_code
_entity_poly.pdbx_strand_id
1 'polypeptide(L)'
;MRSIVLSFILFLGISWLFPVVTIQGDDKSDEARLNNADAVQAMAIANEWKWSKKEITTFVTPREVVFKFSKDRVKKTPLPEDKMLVAVAPYIKRTHK
;
A
#
# COMPACT_ATOMS: atom_id res chain seq x y z
N MET A 1 2.78 -18.18 48.95
CA MET A 1 2.67 -18.87 47.64
C MET A 1 1.36 -18.62 46.89
N ARG A 2 0.21 -18.39 47.55
CA ARG A 2 -1.07 -18.09 46.86
C ARG A 2 -1.13 -16.73 46.15
N SER A 3 -0.37 -15.74 46.61
CA SER A 3 -0.42 -14.36 46.06
C SER A 3 0.38 -14.19 44.74
N ILE A 4 1.37 -15.05 44.47
CA ILE A 4 2.15 -15.01 43.22
C ILE A 4 1.35 -15.58 42.04
N VAL A 5 0.48 -16.57 42.29
CA VAL A 5 -0.37 -17.19 41.26
C VAL A 5 -1.47 -16.25 40.76
N LEU A 6 -1.99 -15.38 41.64
CA LEU A 6 -2.98 -14.35 41.28
C LEU A 6 -2.38 -13.23 40.41
N SER A 7 -1.09 -12.94 40.54
CA SER A 7 -0.42 -11.89 39.76
C SER A 7 -0.17 -12.31 38.30
N PHE A 8 0.05 -13.60 38.04
CA PHE A 8 0.21 -14.13 36.67
C PHE A 8 -1.09 -14.14 35.86
N ILE A 9 -2.24 -14.32 36.51
CA ILE A 9 -3.56 -14.29 35.85
C ILE A 9 -3.94 -12.85 35.46
N LEU A 10 -3.50 -11.84 36.24
CA LEU A 10 -3.76 -10.44 35.94
C LEU A 10 -2.96 -9.93 34.72
N PHE A 11 -1.75 -10.47 34.48
CA PHE A 11 -0.91 -10.07 33.34
C PHE A 11 -1.31 -10.72 32.00
N LEU A 12 -1.94 -11.90 32.02
CA LEU A 12 -2.43 -12.58 30.82
C LEU A 12 -3.75 -12.00 30.27
N GLY A 13 -4.48 -11.22 31.08
CA GLY A 13 -5.72 -10.55 30.66
C GLY A 13 -5.50 -9.25 29.88
N ILE A 14 -4.30 -8.66 29.92
CA ILE A 14 -4.02 -7.35 29.30
C ILE A 14 -3.53 -7.49 27.85
N SER A 15 -2.96 -8.63 27.46
CA SER A 15 -2.50 -8.88 26.09
C SER A 15 -3.62 -9.10 25.07
N TRP A 16 -4.88 -9.23 25.52
CA TRP A 16 -6.07 -9.31 24.64
C TRP A 16 -6.72 -7.96 24.34
N LEU A 17 -6.18 -6.86 24.87
CA LEU A 17 -6.68 -5.50 24.60
C LEU A 17 -5.91 -4.77 23.50
N PHE A 18 -4.94 -5.42 22.86
CA PHE A 18 -4.42 -4.92 21.59
C PHE A 18 -5.37 -5.43 20.50
N PRO A 19 -6.28 -4.59 19.96
CA PRO A 19 -6.84 -4.95 18.67
C PRO A 19 -5.64 -5.18 17.75
N VAL A 20 -5.56 -6.37 17.15
CA VAL A 20 -4.84 -6.50 15.89
C VAL A 20 -5.53 -5.49 14.99
N VAL A 21 -4.97 -4.28 14.90
CA VAL A 21 -5.36 -3.32 13.89
C VAL A 21 -4.84 -3.93 12.61
N THR A 22 -5.66 -4.77 11.98
CA THR A 22 -5.59 -4.91 10.54
C THR A 22 -5.89 -3.51 10.04
N ILE A 23 -4.84 -2.77 9.66
CA ILE A 23 -4.98 -1.59 8.81
C ILE A 23 -5.47 -2.14 7.47
N GLN A 24 -6.73 -2.52 7.45
CA GLN A 24 -7.49 -2.65 6.24
C GLN A 24 -7.86 -1.21 5.93
N GLY A 25 -6.91 -0.48 5.34
CA GLY A 25 -7.21 0.77 4.68
C GLY A 25 -8.47 0.54 3.84
N ASP A 26 -9.42 1.46 3.92
CA ASP A 26 -10.66 1.30 3.18
C ASP A 26 -10.32 1.40 1.69
N ASP A 27 -9.97 0.26 1.09
CA ASP A 27 -9.55 0.14 -0.30
C ASP A 27 -10.60 0.78 -1.23
N LYS A 28 -11.88 0.84 -0.83
CA LYS A 28 -12.91 1.53 -1.61
C LYS A 28 -12.69 3.05 -1.59
N SER A 29 -12.37 3.62 -0.43
CA SER A 29 -12.02 5.04 -0.32
C SER A 29 -10.72 5.37 -1.09
N ASP A 30 -9.74 4.47 -1.07
CA ASP A 30 -8.49 4.64 -1.79
C ASP A 30 -8.71 4.52 -3.30
N GLU A 31 -9.45 3.50 -3.75
CA GLU A 31 -9.87 3.33 -5.13
C GLU A 31 -10.66 4.55 -5.63
N ALA A 32 -11.46 5.18 -4.76
CA ALA A 32 -12.20 6.39 -5.12
C ALA A 32 -11.29 7.59 -5.44
N ARG A 33 -10.08 7.67 -4.87
CA ARG A 33 -9.09 8.71 -5.23
C ARG A 33 -8.58 8.57 -6.66
N LEU A 34 -8.71 7.38 -7.26
CA LEU A 34 -8.33 7.12 -8.64
C LEU A 34 -9.45 7.44 -9.64
N ASN A 35 -10.66 7.76 -9.17
CA ASN A 35 -11.76 8.10 -10.06
C ASN A 35 -11.50 9.44 -10.73
N ASN A 36 -11.53 9.45 -12.06
CA ASN A 36 -11.23 10.61 -12.91
C ASN A 36 -9.79 11.12 -12.80
N ALA A 37 -8.89 10.36 -12.16
CA ALA A 37 -7.47 10.68 -12.17
C ALA A 37 -6.89 10.42 -13.57
N ASP A 38 -6.21 11.41 -14.13
CA ASP A 38 -5.43 11.21 -15.35
C ASP A 38 -4.13 10.42 -15.07
N ALA A 39 -3.39 10.08 -16.12
CA ALA A 39 -2.14 9.33 -16.00
C ALA A 39 -1.09 9.99 -15.09
N VAL A 40 -1.01 11.32 -15.08
CA VAL A 40 -0.02 12.07 -14.28
C VAL A 40 -0.43 12.06 -12.81
N GLN A 41 -1.71 12.30 -12.54
CA GLN A 41 -2.30 12.24 -11.21
C GLN A 41 -2.20 10.83 -10.63
N ALA A 42 -2.53 9.80 -11.43
CA ALA A 42 -2.38 8.41 -11.04
C ALA A 42 -0.93 8.08 -10.65
N MET A 43 0.06 8.54 -11.43
CA MET A 43 1.47 8.33 -11.07
C MET A 43 1.89 9.05 -9.79
N ALA A 44 1.39 10.26 -9.54
CA ALA A 44 1.64 10.97 -8.30
C ALA A 44 1.08 10.19 -7.09
N ILE A 45 -0.14 9.66 -7.21
CA ILE A 45 -0.78 8.82 -6.20
C ILE A 45 0.03 7.53 -5.99
N ALA A 46 0.47 6.86 -7.06
CA ALA A 46 1.29 5.66 -6.95
C ALA A 46 2.61 5.92 -6.19
N ASN A 47 3.26 7.05 -6.45
CA ASN A 47 4.47 7.45 -5.73
C ASN A 47 4.22 7.77 -4.25
N GLU A 48 3.10 8.41 -3.92
CA GLU A 48 2.65 8.65 -2.54
C GLU A 48 2.46 7.31 -1.80
N TRP A 49 1.71 6.40 -2.43
CA TRP A 49 1.29 5.14 -1.82
C TRP A 49 2.42 4.14 -1.63
N LYS A 50 3.50 4.25 -2.41
CA LYS A 50 4.73 3.45 -2.22
C LYS A 50 5.20 3.42 -0.76
N TRP A 51 4.99 4.51 -0.02
CA TRP A 51 5.41 4.62 1.38
C TRP A 51 4.25 4.52 2.37
N SER A 52 3.07 5.02 2.01
CA SER A 52 1.93 5.15 2.92
C SER A 52 0.95 3.96 2.90
N LYS A 53 0.94 3.14 1.85
CA LYS A 53 -0.01 2.03 1.65
C LYS A 53 0.68 0.79 1.09
N LYS A 54 1.40 0.08 1.96
CA LYS A 54 2.25 -1.07 1.59
C LYS A 54 1.45 -2.28 1.08
N GLU A 55 0.17 -2.34 1.42
CA GLU A 55 -0.80 -3.35 0.99
C GLU A 55 -1.25 -3.17 -0.46
N ILE A 56 -1.11 -1.97 -1.03
CA ILE A 56 -1.44 -1.68 -2.42
C ILE A 56 -0.17 -1.77 -3.27
N THR A 57 -0.14 -2.72 -4.20
CA THR A 57 0.98 -2.82 -5.15
C THR A 57 0.72 -1.93 -6.35
N THR A 58 1.63 -1.00 -6.62
CA THR A 58 1.54 -0.10 -7.77
C THR A 58 2.70 -0.31 -8.74
N PHE A 59 2.43 -0.30 -10.04
CA PHE A 59 3.46 -0.32 -11.09
C PHE A 59 2.92 0.32 -12.36
N VAL A 60 3.83 0.64 -13.29
CA VAL A 60 3.51 1.22 -14.60
C VAL A 60 3.95 0.27 -15.70
N THR A 61 3.15 0.19 -16.76
CA THR A 61 3.44 -0.52 -18.00
C THR A 61 3.56 0.50 -19.15
N PRO A 62 3.93 0.10 -20.37
CA PRO A 62 3.91 1.02 -21.51
C PRO A 62 2.53 1.60 -21.85
N ARG A 63 1.44 1.06 -21.29
CA ARG A 63 0.06 1.45 -21.64
C ARG A 63 -0.77 1.97 -20.47
N GLU A 64 -0.39 1.67 -19.23
CA GLU A 64 -1.24 1.94 -18.07
C GLU A 64 -0.46 2.01 -16.76
N VAL A 65 -0.98 2.82 -15.83
CA VAL A 65 -0.65 2.78 -14.41
C VAL A 65 -1.58 1.78 -13.73
N VAL A 66 -1.03 0.82 -13.00
CA VAL A 66 -1.76 -0.30 -12.40
C VAL A 66 -1.69 -0.25 -10.88
N PHE A 67 -2.84 -0.39 -10.25
CA PHE A 67 -3.03 -0.49 -8.80
C PHE A 67 -3.66 -1.84 -8.48
N LYS A 68 -2.95 -2.67 -7.72
CA LYS A 68 -3.46 -3.94 -7.18
C LYS A 68 -3.78 -3.75 -5.71
N PHE A 69 -5.07 -3.80 -5.39
CA PHE A 69 -5.60 -3.73 -4.03
C PHE A 69 -5.68 -5.12 -3.41
N SER A 70 -6.10 -5.19 -2.15
CA SER A 70 -6.40 -6.47 -1.51
C SER A 70 -7.50 -7.22 -2.26
N LYS A 71 -7.51 -8.56 -2.14
CA LYS A 71 -8.50 -9.45 -2.77
C LYS A 71 -8.48 -9.42 -4.31
N ASP A 72 -7.28 -9.29 -4.89
CA ASP A 72 -7.03 -9.33 -6.34
C ASP A 72 -7.77 -8.27 -7.16
N ARG A 73 -8.29 -7.21 -6.52
CA ARG A 73 -8.93 -6.10 -7.24
C ARG A 73 -7.87 -5.25 -7.92
N VAL A 74 -8.10 -4.91 -9.18
CA VAL A 74 -7.16 -4.16 -10.01
C VAL A 74 -7.84 -2.93 -10.60
N LYS A 75 -7.25 -1.76 -10.39
CA LYS A 75 -7.61 -0.52 -11.08
C LYS A 75 -6.49 -0.13 -12.04
N LYS A 76 -6.86 0.33 -13.22
CA LYS A 76 -5.96 0.71 -14.30
C LYS A 76 -6.30 2.12 -14.77
N THR A 77 -5.27 2.92 -15.01
CA THR A 77 -5.39 4.25 -15.62
C THR A 77 -4.57 4.24 -16.91
N PRO A 78 -5.18 4.45 -18.09
CA PRO A 78 -4.46 4.41 -19.35
C PRO A 78 -3.46 5.57 -19.45
N LEU A 79 -2.30 5.30 -20.06
CA LEU A 79 -1.38 6.33 -20.51
C LEU A 79 -1.86 6.93 -21.84
N PRO A 80 -1.59 8.22 -22.13
CA PRO A 80 -1.86 8.80 -23.44
C PRO A 80 -1.09 8.05 -24.55
N GLU A 81 -1.71 7.85 -25.70
CA GLU A 81 -1.11 7.06 -26.80
C GLU A 81 0.16 7.69 -27.38
N ASP A 82 0.28 9.00 -27.30
CA ASP A 82 1.37 9.82 -27.81
C ASP A 82 2.48 10.07 -26.77
N LYS A 83 2.36 9.51 -25.56
CA LYS A 83 3.30 9.74 -24.46
C LYS A 83 3.75 8.43 -23.84
N MET A 84 5.01 8.42 -23.42
CA MET A 84 5.61 7.31 -22.67
C MET A 84 6.14 7.84 -21.34
N LEU A 85 5.93 7.07 -20.28
CA LEU A 85 6.55 7.33 -18.99
C LEU A 85 7.89 6.58 -18.88
N VAL A 86 8.95 7.31 -18.55
CA VAL A 86 10.28 6.75 -18.34
C VAL A 86 10.71 7.03 -16.91
N ALA A 87 10.89 5.98 -16.11
CA ALA A 87 11.42 6.07 -14.75
C ALA A 87 12.91 5.72 -14.75
N VAL A 88 13.75 6.65 -14.34
CA VAL A 88 15.21 6.48 -14.30
C VAL A 88 15.69 6.54 -12.85
N ALA A 89 16.51 5.56 -12.45
CA ALA A 89 17.14 5.52 -11.13
C ALA A 89 18.67 5.46 -11.31
N PRO A 90 19.36 6.62 -11.42
CA PRO A 90 20.80 6.67 -11.57
C PRO A 90 21.52 6.07 -10.36
N TYR A 91 22.68 5.46 -10.58
CA TYR A 91 23.51 4.89 -9.52
C TYR A 91 25.00 5.08 -9.82
N ILE A 92 25.84 5.11 -8.79
CA ILE A 92 27.29 5.31 -8.94
C ILE A 92 28.04 3.98 -9.09
N LYS A 93 27.79 3.01 -8.20
CA LYS A 93 28.58 1.76 -8.13
C LYS A 93 27.79 0.49 -8.40
N ARG A 94 26.55 0.41 -7.90
CA ARG A 94 25.70 -0.78 -8.03
C ARG A 94 24.22 -0.39 -8.08
N THR A 95 23.44 -1.12 -8.87
CA THR A 95 21.97 -1.11 -8.83
C THR A 95 21.45 -2.41 -8.21
N HIS A 96 20.19 -2.73 -8.46
CA HIS A 96 19.53 -3.97 -8.07
C HIS A 96 20.27 -5.20 -8.66
N LYS A 97 20.01 -6.37 -8.07
CA LYS A 97 20.68 -7.63 -8.41
C LYS A 97 20.04 -8.31 -9.61
#